data_AF-A0A538IKP1-F1
#
_entry.id   AF-A0A538IKP1-F1
#
_cell.length_a   1.000
_cell.length_b   1.000
_cell.length_c   1.000
_cell.angle_alpha   90.00
_cell.angle_beta   90.00
_cell.angle_gamma   90.00
#
_symmetry.space_group_name_H-M   'P 1'
#
loop_
_entity.id
_entity.type
_entity.pdbx_description
1 polymer ?
#
loop_
_entity_poly.entity_id
_entity_poly.type
_entity_poly.pdbx_seq_one_letter_code
_entity_poly.pdbx_strand_id
1 'polypeptide(L)'
;MDRSASIDAALAVLLSDEQAAIVDLVLCARDGVVEAHARDGSVGFKRDGTVTFQNGRNPLAAQDPGAFSPLAEEMQHVRPTNENNHYPYAYDNAAQLFDDPRAPDLAVIHTPAHNWEERGGHRGEHGSLDLIQSRAPLIVAGKGVRALGRIDQEARMINVVVGFLWDGANANVLYAMAEAGDLPNVAQLMNDGTTFGRGCIASFPSVTLANHTTALTGAHPGRHGVLHNFFFDRATGRQIVTNSPDTWHDARDEISHDVETLFEAVARSGGGFTAAVNEPVDRST
;
A
#
# COMPACT_ATOMS: atom_id res chain seq x y z
N MET A 1 31.66 -5.00 -22.33
CA MET A 1 31.87 -5.18 -20.88
C MET A 1 30.70 -5.97 -20.35
N ASP A 2 30.95 -6.89 -19.44
CA ASP A 2 29.89 -7.53 -18.66
C ASP A 2 29.10 -6.46 -17.90
N ARG A 3 27.76 -6.58 -17.84
CA ARG A 3 26.87 -5.60 -17.18
C ARG A 3 27.27 -5.41 -15.71
N SER A 4 27.63 -6.50 -15.04
CA SER A 4 28.12 -6.46 -13.65
C SER A 4 29.42 -5.68 -13.52
N ALA A 5 30.37 -5.87 -14.45
CA ALA A 5 31.63 -5.11 -14.46
C ALA A 5 31.42 -3.61 -14.71
N SER A 6 30.44 -3.23 -15.54
CA SER A 6 30.08 -1.82 -15.74
C SER A 6 29.49 -1.19 -14.48
N ILE A 7 28.65 -1.94 -13.74
CA ILE A 7 28.09 -1.50 -12.45
C ILE A 7 29.23 -1.28 -11.44
N ASP A 8 30.17 -2.22 -11.32
CA ASP A 8 31.29 -2.09 -10.37
C ASP A 8 32.18 -0.87 -10.68
N ALA A 9 32.45 -0.61 -11.97
CA ALA A 9 33.21 0.57 -12.38
C ALA A 9 32.45 1.87 -12.04
N ALA A 10 31.13 1.90 -12.24
CA ALA A 10 30.30 3.05 -11.88
C ALA A 10 30.24 3.27 -10.36
N LEU A 11 30.08 2.21 -9.56
CA LEU A 11 30.11 2.28 -8.10
C LEU A 11 31.43 2.87 -7.59
N ALA A 12 32.57 2.47 -8.17
CA ALA A 12 33.88 3.00 -7.78
C ALA A 12 33.99 4.53 -7.99
N VAL A 13 33.36 5.07 -9.04
CA VAL A 13 33.34 6.52 -9.29
C VAL A 13 32.32 7.22 -8.40
N LEU A 14 31.09 6.71 -8.35
CA LEU A 14 29.96 7.33 -7.64
C LEU A 14 30.16 7.34 -6.12
N LEU A 15 30.91 6.38 -5.57
CA LEU A 15 31.19 6.29 -4.13
C LEU A 15 32.59 6.79 -3.76
N SER A 16 33.28 7.46 -4.69
CA SER A 16 34.59 8.07 -4.44
C SER A 16 34.53 9.24 -3.46
N ASP A 17 35.68 9.61 -2.91
CA ASP A 17 35.78 10.76 -2.00
C ASP A 17 35.27 12.06 -2.62
N GLU A 18 35.50 12.22 -3.93
CA GLU A 18 35.12 13.39 -4.72
C GLU A 18 33.60 13.55 -4.83
N GLN A 19 32.85 12.44 -4.80
CA GLN A 19 31.39 12.45 -4.91
C GLN A 19 30.68 12.48 -3.56
N ALA A 20 31.40 12.39 -2.45
CA ALA A 20 30.80 12.22 -1.12
C ALA A 20 29.91 13.38 -0.64
N ALA A 21 30.11 14.58 -1.19
CA ALA A 21 29.22 15.71 -0.90
C ALA A 21 27.88 15.63 -1.66
N ILE A 22 27.82 14.79 -2.71
CA ILE A 22 26.71 14.73 -3.66
C ILE A 22 25.97 13.39 -3.56
N VAL A 23 26.67 12.27 -3.50
CA VAL A 23 26.08 10.91 -3.52
C VAL A 23 25.96 10.36 -2.11
N ASP A 24 24.74 9.99 -1.73
CA ASP A 24 24.40 9.36 -0.46
C ASP A 24 24.43 7.85 -0.57
N LEU A 25 23.69 7.33 -1.55
CA LEU A 25 23.46 5.91 -1.79
C LEU A 25 23.45 5.65 -3.30
N VAL A 26 23.93 4.49 -3.71
CA VAL A 26 23.69 3.93 -5.04
C VAL A 26 22.98 2.60 -4.88
N LEU A 27 21.81 2.46 -5.51
CA LEU A 27 21.06 1.22 -5.55
C LEU A 27 21.28 0.52 -6.89
N CYS A 28 21.36 -0.80 -6.87
CA CYS A 28 21.33 -1.63 -8.08
C CYS A 28 20.65 -2.97 -7.80
N ALA A 29 20.30 -3.69 -8.86
CA ALA A 29 19.79 -5.05 -8.77
C ALA A 29 20.56 -5.99 -9.69
N ARG A 30 21.09 -7.09 -9.14
CA ARG A 30 21.85 -8.12 -9.85
C ARG A 30 21.49 -9.49 -9.30
N ASP A 31 21.38 -10.48 -10.18
CA ASP A 31 21.12 -11.89 -9.83
C ASP A 31 19.94 -12.11 -8.86
N GLY A 32 18.88 -11.30 -8.99
CA GLY A 32 17.68 -11.38 -8.15
C GLY A 32 17.85 -10.83 -6.73
N VAL A 33 18.93 -10.08 -6.47
CA VAL A 33 19.23 -9.39 -5.22
C VAL A 33 19.27 -7.88 -5.50
N VAL A 34 18.72 -7.10 -4.57
CA VAL A 34 18.86 -5.64 -4.58
C VAL A 34 19.99 -5.27 -3.64
N GLU A 35 20.83 -4.36 -4.07
CA GLU A 35 22.01 -3.91 -3.33
C GLU A 35 21.88 -2.40 -3.08
N ALA A 36 22.30 -1.97 -1.89
CA ALA A 36 22.49 -0.58 -1.56
C ALA A 36 23.94 -0.35 -1.14
N HIS A 37 24.58 0.63 -1.77
CA HIS A 37 25.98 0.96 -1.55
C HIS A 37 26.11 2.41 -1.09
N ALA A 38 26.86 2.62 -0.02
CA ALA A 38 27.36 3.90 0.43
C ALA A 38 28.90 3.88 0.41
N ARG A 39 29.50 5.05 0.62
CA ARG A 39 30.95 5.26 0.69
C ARG A 39 31.68 4.26 1.60
N ASP A 40 31.09 3.92 2.74
CA ASP A 40 31.72 3.16 3.83
C ASP A 40 31.10 1.77 4.05
N GLY A 41 30.22 1.33 3.13
CA GLY A 41 29.70 -0.03 3.17
C GLY A 41 28.56 -0.29 2.22
N SER A 42 28.14 -1.56 2.16
CA SER A 42 27.07 -2.04 1.30
C SER A 42 26.29 -3.15 1.96
N VAL A 43 25.05 -3.30 1.49
CA VAL A 43 24.15 -4.38 1.89
C VAL A 43 23.44 -4.94 0.66
N GLY A 44 23.40 -6.26 0.54
CA GLY A 44 22.48 -6.96 -0.36
C GLY A 44 21.28 -7.46 0.43
N PHE A 45 20.09 -7.37 -0.14
CA PHE A 45 18.85 -7.73 0.55
C PHE A 45 17.75 -8.22 -0.38
N LYS A 46 16.75 -8.87 0.21
CA LYS A 46 15.44 -9.14 -0.39
C LYS A 46 14.39 -8.17 0.15
N ARG A 47 13.27 -8.06 -0.55
CA ARG A 47 12.14 -7.18 -0.19
C ARG A 47 11.63 -7.38 1.25
N ASP A 48 11.63 -8.62 1.73
CA ASP A 48 11.20 -8.97 3.10
C ASP A 48 12.18 -8.53 4.19
N GLY A 49 13.28 -7.87 3.82
CA GLY A 49 14.34 -7.41 4.74
C GLY A 49 15.41 -8.46 5.02
N THR A 50 15.35 -9.65 4.39
CA THR A 50 16.42 -10.64 4.51
C THR A 50 17.70 -10.10 3.90
N VAL A 51 18.72 -9.87 4.74
CA VAL A 51 20.06 -9.49 4.31
C VAL A 51 20.77 -10.70 3.70
N THR A 52 21.24 -10.57 2.47
CA THR A 52 21.98 -11.61 1.73
C THR A 52 23.48 -11.45 1.87
N PHE A 53 23.99 -10.21 1.95
CA PHE A 53 25.37 -9.90 2.31
C PHE A 53 25.47 -8.51 2.95
N GLN A 54 26.58 -8.27 3.65
CA GLN A 54 26.96 -6.95 4.14
C GLN A 54 28.47 -6.81 4.08
N ASN A 55 28.96 -5.69 3.54
CA ASN A 55 30.37 -5.32 3.57
C ASN A 55 30.52 -3.96 4.25
N GLY A 56 31.32 -3.86 5.32
CA GLY A 56 31.41 -2.63 6.10
C GLY A 56 30.09 -2.30 6.80
N ARG A 57 29.70 -1.02 6.82
CA ARG A 57 28.43 -0.58 7.40
C ARG A 57 27.25 -0.94 6.49
N ASN A 58 26.12 -1.33 7.08
CA ASN A 58 24.86 -1.40 6.35
C ASN A 58 24.26 0.01 6.26
N PRO A 59 24.18 0.62 5.06
CA PRO A 59 23.75 2.00 4.93
C PRO A 59 22.22 2.19 5.04
N LEU A 60 21.46 1.09 5.12
CA LEU A 60 20.00 1.06 5.31
C LEU A 60 19.58 0.48 6.67
N ALA A 61 20.51 0.38 7.63
CA ALA A 61 20.24 -0.26 8.92
C ALA A 61 19.21 0.52 9.76
N ALA A 62 19.27 1.85 9.73
CA ALA A 62 18.35 2.72 10.45
C ALA A 62 17.11 3.01 9.60
N GLN A 63 15.93 2.57 10.05
CA GLN A 63 14.66 2.70 9.31
C GLN A 63 13.50 3.20 10.18
N ASP A 64 13.77 3.77 11.36
CA ASP A 64 12.72 4.29 12.24
C ASP A 64 11.99 5.49 11.61
N PRO A 65 10.69 5.38 11.28
CA PRO A 65 9.90 6.46 10.70
C PRO A 65 9.58 7.58 11.68
N GLY A 66 9.90 7.45 12.96
CA GLY A 66 9.74 8.47 14.01
C GLY A 66 10.96 9.35 14.25
N ALA A 67 12.13 9.03 13.69
CA ALA A 67 13.37 9.79 13.94
C ALA A 67 13.27 11.28 13.57
N PHE A 68 14.02 12.15 14.22
CA PHE A 68 13.98 13.60 13.94
C PHE A 68 12.59 14.24 14.13
N SER A 69 11.70 13.64 14.90
CA SER A 69 10.38 14.19 15.24
C SER A 69 10.32 14.41 16.75
N PRO A 70 9.84 15.58 17.23
CA PRO A 70 9.12 16.63 16.51
C PRO A 70 10.06 17.63 15.79
N LEU A 71 9.49 18.66 15.15
CA LEU A 71 10.24 19.69 14.37
C LEU A 71 11.49 20.24 15.06
N ALA A 72 11.48 20.39 16.39
CA ALA A 72 12.64 20.87 17.14
C ALA A 72 13.87 19.94 17.02
N GLU A 73 13.65 18.64 16.86
CA GLU A 73 14.68 17.63 16.60
C GLU A 73 15.07 17.61 15.13
N GLU A 74 14.10 17.76 14.20
CA GLU A 74 14.37 17.89 12.76
C GLU A 74 15.27 19.08 12.44
N MET A 75 15.05 20.22 13.10
CA MET A 75 15.87 21.42 12.93
C MET A 75 17.32 21.25 13.40
N GLN A 76 17.63 20.21 14.18
CA GLN A 76 19.00 19.85 14.55
C GLN A 76 19.65 18.93 13.51
N HIS A 77 18.85 18.37 12.59
CA HIS A 77 19.25 17.34 11.63
C HIS A 77 18.78 17.66 10.21
N VAL A 78 18.69 18.94 9.82
CA VAL A 78 18.10 19.39 8.54
C VAL A 78 18.67 18.69 7.30
N ARG A 79 19.92 18.22 7.38
CA ARG A 79 20.64 17.53 6.30
C ARG A 79 21.44 16.36 6.88
N PRO A 80 20.78 15.27 7.29
CA PRO A 80 21.46 14.15 7.92
C PRO A 80 22.39 13.47 6.91
N THR A 81 23.55 13.01 7.37
CA THR A 81 24.42 12.15 6.56
C THR A 81 23.90 10.72 6.60
N ASN A 82 24.23 9.87 5.61
CA ASN A 82 23.84 8.45 5.62
C ASN A 82 24.10 7.72 6.94
N GLU A 83 25.16 8.09 7.67
CA GLU A 83 25.52 7.51 8.97
C GLU A 83 24.47 7.77 10.06
N ASN A 84 23.83 8.94 10.03
CA ASN A 84 22.88 9.38 11.04
C ASN A 84 21.44 9.39 10.53
N ASN A 85 21.25 9.20 9.22
CA ASN A 85 19.95 9.24 8.58
C ASN A 85 19.14 7.97 8.82
N HIS A 86 17.83 8.08 8.61
CA HIS A 86 16.91 6.97 8.62
C HIS A 86 16.24 6.84 7.25
N TYR A 87 16.03 5.61 6.83
CA TYR A 87 15.41 5.28 5.55
C TYR A 87 14.21 4.37 5.81
N PRO A 88 13.02 4.90 6.14
CA PRO A 88 11.88 4.07 6.49
C PRO A 88 11.51 3.12 5.37
N TYR A 89 11.33 1.85 5.73
CA TYR A 89 10.92 0.82 4.79
C TYR A 89 11.88 0.68 3.60
N ALA A 90 13.17 0.99 3.81
CA ALA A 90 14.16 1.09 2.74
C ALA A 90 14.23 -0.17 1.88
N TYR A 91 14.17 -1.36 2.48
CA TYR A 91 14.27 -2.60 1.71
C TYR A 91 13.12 -2.78 0.73
N ASP A 92 11.88 -2.46 1.15
CA ASP A 92 10.70 -2.56 0.29
C ASP A 92 10.67 -1.42 -0.75
N ASN A 93 10.91 -0.18 -0.31
CA ASN A 93 10.92 1.01 -1.15
C ASN A 93 12.05 1.01 -2.20
N ALA A 94 13.23 0.48 -1.87
CA ALA A 94 14.32 0.32 -2.81
C ALA A 94 14.06 -0.83 -3.78
N ALA A 95 13.55 -1.97 -3.29
CA ALA A 95 13.31 -3.13 -4.14
C ALA A 95 12.25 -2.87 -5.20
N GLN A 96 11.17 -2.14 -4.87
CA GLN A 96 10.09 -1.87 -5.83
C GLN A 96 10.53 -1.11 -7.08
N LEU A 97 11.58 -0.29 -6.98
CA LEU A 97 12.10 0.44 -8.14
C LEU A 97 12.58 -0.51 -9.25
N PHE A 98 13.02 -1.71 -8.87
CA PHE A 98 13.58 -2.72 -9.77
C PHE A 98 12.58 -3.79 -10.21
N ASP A 99 11.29 -3.67 -9.84
CA ASP A 99 10.25 -4.62 -10.28
C ASP A 99 9.90 -4.47 -11.77
N ASP A 100 10.06 -3.26 -12.33
CA ASP A 100 9.75 -2.99 -13.73
C ASP A 100 10.90 -3.44 -14.64
N PRO A 101 10.66 -4.14 -15.76
CA PRO A 101 11.71 -4.54 -16.70
C PRO A 101 12.46 -3.35 -17.33
N ARG A 102 11.95 -2.12 -17.20
CA ARG A 102 12.58 -0.87 -17.65
C ARG A 102 13.37 -0.16 -16.53
N ALA A 103 13.48 -0.76 -15.35
CA ALA A 103 14.24 -0.20 -14.24
C ALA A 103 15.69 0.13 -14.65
N PRO A 104 16.28 1.20 -14.09
CA PRO A 104 17.66 1.56 -14.42
C PRO A 104 18.65 0.52 -13.88
N ASP A 105 19.86 0.49 -14.44
CA ASP A 105 20.96 -0.33 -13.90
C ASP A 105 21.41 0.16 -12.51
N LEU A 106 21.35 1.48 -12.31
CA LEU A 106 21.75 2.17 -11.09
C LEU A 106 20.75 3.27 -10.79
N ALA A 107 20.35 3.38 -9.52
CA ALA A 107 19.65 4.56 -9.01
C ALA A 107 20.59 5.30 -8.05
N VAL A 108 20.96 6.52 -8.40
CA VAL A 108 21.86 7.35 -7.60
C VAL A 108 21.03 8.30 -6.76
N ILE A 109 21.17 8.20 -5.45
CA ILE A 109 20.47 9.00 -4.46
C ILE A 109 21.44 10.07 -3.97
N HIS A 110 20.99 11.33 -4.02
CA HIS A 110 21.82 12.46 -3.62
C HIS A 110 21.76 12.68 -2.11
N THR A 111 22.81 13.28 -1.53
CA THR A 111 22.83 13.66 -0.11
C THR A 111 21.72 14.67 0.17
N PRO A 112 21.14 14.68 1.38
CA PRO A 112 20.15 15.69 1.76
C PRO A 112 20.68 17.13 1.70
N ALA A 113 22.01 17.30 1.72
CA ALA A 113 22.65 18.59 1.58
C ALA A 113 22.76 19.08 0.13
N HIS A 114 22.68 18.18 -0.84
CA HIS A 114 22.77 18.52 -2.25
C HIS A 114 21.42 19.05 -2.75
N ASN A 115 21.42 20.29 -3.22
CA ASN A 115 20.25 20.96 -3.78
C ASN A 115 20.61 21.76 -5.03
N TRP A 116 19.60 22.24 -5.75
CA TRP A 116 19.76 22.98 -6.99
C TRP A 116 19.55 24.50 -6.85
N GLU A 117 19.63 25.07 -5.63
CA GLU A 117 19.37 26.50 -5.38
C GLU A 117 20.21 27.41 -6.31
N GLU A 118 21.48 27.07 -6.51
CA GLU A 118 22.40 27.83 -7.37
C GLU A 118 22.02 27.82 -8.86
N ARG A 119 21.13 26.91 -9.27
CA ARG A 119 20.58 26.82 -10.63
C ARG A 119 19.11 27.25 -10.70
N GLY A 120 18.61 27.93 -9.66
CA GLY A 120 17.21 28.37 -9.57
C GLY A 120 16.24 27.30 -9.06
N GLY A 121 16.75 26.20 -8.48
CA GLY A 121 15.96 25.17 -7.80
C GLY A 121 15.48 25.58 -6.41
N HIS A 122 14.86 24.65 -5.69
CA HIS A 122 14.25 24.90 -4.38
C HIS A 122 15.14 24.38 -3.23
N ARG A 123 14.89 24.87 -2.01
CA ARG A 123 15.54 24.38 -0.78
C ARG A 123 15.12 22.97 -0.38
N GLY A 124 13.89 22.61 -0.73
CA GLY A 124 13.37 21.27 -0.60
C GLY A 124 13.56 20.53 -1.92
N GLU A 125 14.12 19.33 -1.84
CA GLU A 125 14.33 18.43 -2.96
C GLU A 125 13.50 17.16 -2.74
N HIS A 126 13.28 16.39 -3.81
CA HIS A 126 12.53 15.13 -3.80
C HIS A 126 13.28 14.05 -4.57
N GLY A 127 12.94 12.77 -4.33
CA GLY A 127 13.52 11.64 -5.07
C GLY A 127 14.66 10.93 -4.35
N SER A 128 14.81 11.12 -3.04
CA SER A 128 15.69 10.32 -2.20
C SER A 128 14.90 9.38 -1.28
N LEU A 129 15.59 8.43 -0.66
CA LEU A 129 15.04 7.62 0.45
C LEU A 129 15.13 8.33 1.81
N ASP A 130 15.69 9.54 1.87
CA ASP A 130 15.91 10.32 3.10
C ASP A 130 14.61 10.53 3.88
N LEU A 131 14.65 10.38 5.21
CA LEU A 131 13.48 10.51 6.06
C LEU A 131 12.79 11.87 5.93
N ILE A 132 13.55 12.96 5.93
CA ILE A 132 12.99 14.32 5.96
C ILE A 132 12.33 14.62 4.62
N GLN A 133 12.96 14.26 3.50
CA GLN A 133 12.42 14.46 2.15
C GLN A 133 11.30 13.49 1.78
N SER A 134 11.24 12.30 2.39
CA SER A 134 10.22 11.28 2.11
C SER A 134 8.92 11.46 2.90
N ARG A 135 8.90 12.28 3.96
CA ARG A 135 7.69 12.61 4.71
C ARG A 135 6.88 13.70 4.02
N ALA A 136 5.60 13.40 3.76
CA ALA A 136 4.62 14.37 3.27
C ALA A 136 3.46 14.52 4.27
N PRO A 137 2.89 15.74 4.43
CA PRO A 137 1.71 15.91 5.26
C PRO A 137 0.49 15.22 4.64
N LEU A 138 -0.22 14.41 5.44
CA LEU A 138 -1.53 13.85 5.10
C LEU A 138 -2.58 14.39 6.07
N ILE A 139 -3.58 15.09 5.54
CA ILE A 139 -4.72 15.61 6.31
C ILE A 139 -6.00 15.08 5.68
N VAL A 140 -6.80 14.37 6.47
CA VAL A 140 -8.11 13.82 6.04
C VAL A 140 -9.20 14.47 6.88
N ALA A 141 -10.20 15.09 6.22
CA ALA A 141 -11.33 15.74 6.88
C ALA A 141 -12.59 15.62 6.03
N GLY A 142 -13.76 15.61 6.68
CA GLY A 142 -15.05 15.55 5.97
C GLY A 142 -16.12 14.77 6.75
N LYS A 143 -17.34 14.80 6.22
CA LYS A 143 -18.47 14.05 6.77
C LYS A 143 -18.15 12.54 6.78
N GLY A 144 -18.19 11.92 7.97
CA GLY A 144 -17.85 10.51 8.15
C GLY A 144 -16.39 10.23 8.53
N VAL A 145 -15.50 11.22 8.45
CA VAL A 145 -14.14 11.11 8.99
C VAL A 145 -14.22 11.33 10.50
N ARG A 146 -13.83 10.30 11.27
CA ARG A 146 -13.79 10.40 12.74
C ARG A 146 -12.72 11.43 13.14
N ALA A 147 -13.08 12.36 14.03
CA ALA A 147 -12.15 13.34 14.58
C ALA A 147 -11.21 12.67 15.61
N LEU A 148 -10.17 11.99 15.11
CA LEU A 148 -9.16 11.31 15.92
C LEU A 148 -8.02 12.23 16.38
N GLY A 149 -7.99 13.48 15.89
CA GLY A 149 -6.87 14.40 16.13
C GLY A 149 -5.62 13.96 15.37
N ARG A 150 -4.44 14.34 15.88
CA ARG A 150 -3.16 13.88 15.35
C ARG A 150 -2.89 12.46 15.86
N ILE A 151 -2.79 11.52 14.94
CA ILE A 151 -2.35 10.16 15.24
C ILE A 151 -0.83 10.18 15.32
N ASP A 152 -0.25 9.63 16.39
CA ASP A 152 1.20 9.56 16.60
C ASP A 152 1.80 8.34 15.90
N GLN A 153 1.52 8.24 14.60
CA GLN A 153 1.97 7.18 13.69
C GLN A 153 2.10 7.74 12.27
N GLU A 154 2.97 7.17 11.46
CA GLU A 154 3.08 7.46 10.04
C GLU A 154 2.04 6.72 9.20
N ALA A 155 1.62 7.33 8.09
CA ALA A 155 0.83 6.66 7.07
C ALA A 155 1.73 6.21 5.92
N ARG A 156 1.54 4.99 5.40
CA ARG A 156 2.20 4.55 4.16
C ARG A 156 1.32 4.85 2.95
N MET A 157 1.92 5.39 1.88
CA MET A 157 1.21 5.83 0.67
C MET A 157 0.47 4.68 -0.06
N ILE A 158 0.93 3.43 0.06
CA ILE A 158 0.49 2.29 -0.77
C ILE A 158 -0.52 1.32 -0.12
N ASN A 159 -1.04 1.60 1.09
CA ASN A 159 -1.71 0.56 1.90
C ASN A 159 -3.21 0.72 2.12
N VAL A 160 -3.93 1.51 1.30
CA VAL A 160 -5.37 1.74 1.52
C VAL A 160 -6.21 1.34 0.32
N VAL A 161 -7.10 0.37 0.52
CA VAL A 161 -8.19 0.02 -0.40
C VAL A 161 -9.50 0.37 0.26
N VAL A 162 -10.34 1.17 -0.41
CA VAL A 162 -11.70 1.47 0.03
C VAL A 162 -12.68 0.91 -1.00
N GLY A 163 -13.50 -0.05 -0.58
CA GLY A 163 -14.58 -0.61 -1.38
C GLY A 163 -15.94 -0.07 -0.95
N PHE A 164 -16.81 0.19 -1.92
CA PHE A 164 -18.22 0.51 -1.68
C PHE A 164 -19.09 -0.60 -2.30
N LEU A 165 -19.88 -1.27 -1.48
CA LEU A 165 -20.97 -2.14 -1.95
C LEU A 165 -22.28 -1.35 -1.89
N TRP A 166 -22.78 -0.93 -3.05
CA TRP A 166 -24.07 -0.23 -3.13
C TRP A 166 -25.21 -1.23 -3.35
N ASP A 167 -25.91 -1.57 -2.26
CA ASP A 167 -27.05 -2.49 -2.31
C ASP A 167 -28.15 -1.95 -3.25
N GLY A 168 -28.63 -2.81 -4.13
CA GLY A 168 -29.67 -2.49 -5.12
C GLY A 168 -29.30 -1.44 -6.17
N ALA A 169 -28.05 -1.00 -6.27
CA ALA A 169 -27.66 0.05 -7.22
C ALA A 169 -27.66 -0.47 -8.66
N ASN A 170 -28.62 0.03 -9.45
CA ASN A 170 -28.67 -0.27 -10.87
C ASN A 170 -27.59 0.50 -11.65
N ALA A 171 -26.75 -0.22 -12.39
CA ALA A 171 -25.63 0.37 -13.14
C ALA A 171 -26.07 1.45 -14.15
N ASN A 172 -27.14 1.20 -14.92
CA ASN A 172 -27.59 2.16 -15.94
C ASN A 172 -28.15 3.45 -15.31
N VAL A 173 -28.89 3.33 -14.21
CA VAL A 173 -29.41 4.51 -13.49
C VAL A 173 -28.26 5.33 -12.91
N LEU A 174 -27.29 4.67 -12.27
CA LEU A 174 -26.11 5.32 -11.72
C LEU A 174 -25.33 6.10 -12.79
N TYR A 175 -25.06 5.48 -13.94
CA TYR A 175 -24.32 6.12 -15.03
C TYR A 175 -25.10 7.28 -15.63
N ALA A 176 -26.40 7.12 -15.88
CA ALA A 176 -27.24 8.20 -16.40
C ALA A 176 -27.26 9.41 -15.44
N MET A 177 -27.35 9.19 -14.13
CA MET A 177 -27.30 10.27 -13.14
C MET A 177 -25.92 10.92 -13.05
N ALA A 178 -24.83 10.16 -13.17
CA ALA A 178 -23.48 10.72 -13.22
C ALA A 178 -23.28 11.59 -14.47
N GLU A 179 -23.71 11.11 -15.63
CA GLU A 179 -23.65 11.85 -16.91
C GLU A 179 -24.53 13.10 -16.92
N ALA A 180 -25.70 13.05 -16.27
CA ALA A 180 -26.59 14.21 -16.11
C ALA A 180 -26.05 15.26 -15.13
N GLY A 181 -24.99 14.94 -14.37
CA GLY A 181 -24.41 15.82 -13.35
C GLY A 181 -25.08 15.75 -11.98
N ASP A 182 -26.04 14.83 -11.78
CA ASP A 182 -26.73 14.63 -10.49
C ASP A 182 -25.80 13.96 -9.45
N LEU A 183 -24.81 13.20 -9.91
CA LEU A 183 -23.81 12.53 -9.07
C LEU A 183 -22.38 12.99 -9.44
N PRO A 184 -22.01 14.26 -9.15
CA PRO A 184 -20.76 14.84 -9.63
C PRO A 184 -19.50 14.11 -9.13
N ASN A 185 -19.54 13.59 -7.90
CA ASN A 185 -18.42 12.82 -7.35
C ASN A 185 -18.29 11.42 -8.00
N VAL A 186 -19.41 10.79 -8.38
CA VAL A 186 -19.38 9.51 -9.10
C VAL A 186 -18.88 9.71 -10.52
N ALA A 187 -19.33 10.77 -11.19
CA ALA A 187 -18.84 11.17 -12.50
C ALA A 187 -17.32 11.39 -12.50
N GLN A 188 -16.80 12.06 -11.46
CA GLN A 188 -15.36 12.24 -11.29
C GLN A 188 -14.64 10.89 -11.13
N LEU A 189 -15.10 9.99 -10.26
CA LEU A 189 -14.51 8.66 -10.10
C LEU A 189 -14.52 7.85 -11.41
N MET A 190 -15.58 7.98 -12.22
CA MET A 190 -15.66 7.31 -13.53
C MET A 190 -14.66 7.88 -14.54
N ASN A 191 -14.44 9.21 -14.54
CA ASN A 191 -13.50 9.89 -15.43
C ASN A 191 -12.04 9.63 -15.06
N ASP A 192 -11.74 9.61 -13.76
CA ASP A 192 -10.38 9.43 -13.24
C ASP A 192 -9.99 7.94 -13.12
N GLY A 193 -10.98 7.03 -13.26
CA GLY A 193 -10.84 5.60 -13.01
C GLY A 193 -11.20 4.71 -14.20
N THR A 194 -11.65 3.50 -13.89
CA THR A 194 -12.11 2.52 -14.89
C THR A 194 -13.49 2.03 -14.52
N THR A 195 -14.38 2.04 -15.51
CA THR A 195 -15.78 1.60 -15.34
C THR A 195 -16.10 0.49 -16.33
N PHE A 196 -16.70 -0.60 -15.86
CA PHE A 196 -17.31 -1.58 -16.74
C PHE A 196 -18.66 -1.06 -17.23
N GLY A 197 -18.74 -0.58 -18.47
CA GLY A 197 -19.97 0.06 -19.00
C GLY A 197 -21.22 -0.82 -19.06
N ARG A 198 -21.12 -2.13 -18.78
CA ARG A 198 -22.26 -3.05 -18.66
C ARG A 198 -22.56 -3.46 -17.21
N GLY A 199 -21.87 -2.85 -16.25
CA GLY A 199 -21.88 -3.25 -14.85
C GLY A 199 -21.16 -4.56 -14.56
N CYS A 200 -21.14 -4.94 -13.29
CA CYS A 200 -20.73 -6.27 -12.83
C CYS A 200 -21.96 -7.18 -12.75
N ILE A 201 -21.85 -8.41 -13.23
CA ILE A 201 -22.96 -9.37 -13.21
C ILE A 201 -22.98 -10.09 -11.86
N ALA A 202 -24.08 -9.93 -11.12
CA ALA A 202 -24.31 -10.60 -9.84
C ALA A 202 -24.44 -12.13 -9.99
N SER A 203 -24.06 -12.86 -8.94
CA SER A 203 -24.42 -14.27 -8.77
C SER A 203 -25.94 -14.45 -8.69
N PHE A 204 -26.42 -15.59 -9.16
CA PHE A 204 -27.78 -16.05 -8.88
C PHE A 204 -27.83 -16.76 -7.52
N PRO A 205 -28.83 -16.50 -6.65
CA PRO A 205 -29.86 -15.45 -6.78
C PRO A 205 -29.29 -14.05 -6.55
N SER A 206 -29.80 -13.05 -7.28
CA SER A 206 -29.36 -11.65 -7.20
C SER A 206 -29.94 -10.94 -5.96
N VAL A 207 -29.66 -11.48 -4.77
CA VAL A 207 -30.13 -10.97 -3.48
C VAL A 207 -28.93 -10.58 -2.61
N THR A 208 -29.17 -9.63 -1.70
CA THR A 208 -28.17 -8.91 -0.89
C THR A 208 -27.07 -9.82 -0.35
N LEU A 209 -27.34 -10.65 0.66
CA LEU A 209 -26.26 -11.34 1.36
C LEU A 209 -25.63 -12.48 0.57
N ALA A 210 -26.35 -13.04 -0.42
CA ALA A 210 -25.74 -13.98 -1.36
C ALA A 210 -24.63 -13.29 -2.18
N ASN A 211 -24.87 -12.07 -2.65
CA ASN A 211 -23.92 -11.34 -3.51
C ASN A 211 -22.87 -10.52 -2.75
N HIS A 212 -23.22 -10.01 -1.57
CA HIS A 212 -22.23 -9.39 -0.69
C HIS A 212 -21.18 -10.43 -0.28
N THR A 213 -21.60 -11.64 0.11
CA THR A 213 -20.66 -12.74 0.39
C THR A 213 -19.85 -13.13 -0.85
N THR A 214 -20.47 -13.16 -2.05
CA THR A 214 -19.73 -13.38 -3.31
C THR A 214 -18.64 -12.33 -3.50
N ALA A 215 -18.94 -11.05 -3.31
CA ALA A 215 -17.98 -9.96 -3.49
C ALA A 215 -16.81 -10.04 -2.50
N LEU A 216 -17.07 -10.48 -1.26
CA LEU A 216 -16.06 -10.60 -0.21
C LEU A 216 -15.20 -11.87 -0.31
N THR A 217 -15.68 -12.91 -0.99
CA THR A 217 -14.99 -14.22 -1.04
C THR A 217 -14.49 -14.59 -2.43
N GLY A 218 -15.00 -13.94 -3.48
CA GLY A 218 -14.78 -14.35 -4.87
C GLY A 218 -15.46 -15.67 -5.25
N ALA A 219 -16.28 -16.25 -4.38
CA ALA A 219 -16.97 -17.52 -4.59
C ALA A 219 -18.46 -17.31 -4.90
N HIS A 220 -19.11 -18.25 -5.59
CA HIS A 220 -20.57 -18.22 -5.77
C HIS A 220 -21.33 -18.77 -4.55
N PRO A 221 -22.64 -18.51 -4.40
CA PRO A 221 -23.45 -18.97 -3.26
C PRO A 221 -23.34 -20.44 -2.92
N GLY A 222 -23.34 -21.31 -3.92
CA GLY A 222 -23.19 -22.75 -3.70
C GLY A 222 -21.84 -23.16 -3.09
N ARG A 223 -20.82 -22.30 -3.13
CA ARG A 223 -19.49 -22.56 -2.56
C ARG A 223 -19.31 -21.89 -1.20
N HIS A 224 -19.72 -20.62 -1.05
CA HIS A 224 -19.59 -19.91 0.22
C HIS A 224 -20.73 -20.19 1.22
N GLY A 225 -21.81 -20.87 0.84
CA GLY A 225 -22.84 -21.36 1.76
C GLY A 225 -23.97 -20.39 2.06
N VAL A 226 -23.75 -19.08 1.96
CA VAL A 226 -24.81 -18.06 2.06
C VAL A 226 -25.67 -18.03 0.78
N LEU A 227 -26.75 -18.82 0.77
CA LEU A 227 -27.56 -19.04 -0.45
C LEU A 227 -28.55 -17.90 -0.76
N HIS A 228 -29.04 -17.22 0.28
CA HIS A 228 -30.10 -16.22 0.19
C HIS A 228 -30.14 -15.40 1.49
N ASN A 229 -30.97 -14.35 1.53
CA ASN A 229 -31.26 -13.59 2.76
C ASN A 229 -31.98 -14.43 3.84
N PHE A 230 -32.63 -15.51 3.40
CA PHE A 230 -33.23 -16.53 4.24
C PHE A 230 -33.33 -17.84 3.45
N PHE A 231 -33.00 -18.96 4.07
CA PHE A 231 -33.05 -20.28 3.45
C PHE A 231 -33.21 -21.37 4.51
N PHE A 232 -33.65 -22.56 4.11
CA PHE A 232 -33.81 -23.69 5.03
C PHE A 232 -32.63 -24.65 4.90
N ASP A 233 -31.86 -24.80 5.97
CA ASP A 233 -30.80 -25.80 6.04
C ASP A 233 -31.38 -27.15 6.47
N ARG A 234 -31.35 -28.11 5.55
CA ARG A 234 -31.86 -29.47 5.76
C ARG A 234 -30.97 -30.31 6.67
N ALA A 235 -29.67 -30.02 6.75
CA ALA A 235 -28.75 -30.79 7.58
C ALA A 235 -29.00 -30.53 9.07
N THR A 236 -29.25 -29.27 9.43
CA THR A 236 -29.56 -28.86 10.81
C THR A 236 -31.06 -28.78 11.10
N GLY A 237 -31.92 -28.78 10.07
CA GLY A 237 -33.37 -28.61 10.20
C GLY A 237 -33.80 -27.19 10.57
N ARG A 238 -32.93 -26.19 10.38
CA ARG A 238 -33.15 -24.79 10.79
C ARG A 238 -33.50 -23.91 9.60
N GLN A 239 -34.35 -22.91 9.85
CA GLN A 239 -34.43 -21.75 8.97
C GLN A 239 -33.30 -20.79 9.34
N ILE A 240 -32.46 -20.48 8.35
CA ILE A 240 -31.41 -19.47 8.44
C ILE A 240 -31.99 -18.16 7.92
N VAL A 241 -31.78 -17.07 8.66
CA VAL A 241 -32.14 -15.71 8.26
C VAL A 241 -30.88 -14.89 8.41
N THR A 242 -30.20 -14.59 7.32
CA THR A 242 -28.94 -13.85 7.33
C THR A 242 -29.16 -12.34 7.33
N ASN A 243 -30.28 -11.87 6.77
CA ASN A 243 -30.56 -10.44 6.60
C ASN A 243 -31.66 -9.93 7.55
N SER A 244 -31.38 -9.87 8.85
CA SER A 244 -32.24 -9.25 9.86
C SER A 244 -31.40 -8.56 10.93
N PRO A 245 -31.86 -7.44 11.52
CA PRO A 245 -31.18 -6.84 12.67
C PRO A 245 -30.91 -7.82 13.81
N ASP A 246 -31.80 -8.79 14.02
CA ASP A 246 -31.67 -9.79 15.10
C ASP A 246 -30.57 -10.83 14.82
N THR A 247 -30.14 -10.99 13.57
CA THR A 247 -29.24 -12.08 13.14
C THR A 247 -27.99 -11.60 12.41
N TRP A 248 -27.88 -10.30 12.11
CA TRP A 248 -26.71 -9.73 11.43
C TRP A 248 -25.40 -10.00 12.15
N HIS A 249 -25.41 -10.06 13.48
CA HIS A 249 -24.21 -10.32 14.28
C HIS A 249 -23.64 -11.74 14.09
N ASP A 250 -24.49 -12.69 13.70
CA ASP A 250 -24.15 -14.10 13.55
C ASP A 250 -24.07 -14.53 12.07
N ALA A 251 -24.49 -13.67 11.13
CA ALA A 251 -24.62 -14.02 9.72
C ALA A 251 -23.30 -14.46 9.05
N ARG A 252 -22.16 -13.96 9.51
CA ARG A 252 -20.82 -14.38 9.06
C ARG A 252 -20.51 -15.85 9.38
N ASP A 253 -21.18 -16.44 10.36
CA ASP A 253 -20.95 -17.83 10.77
C ASP A 253 -21.58 -18.82 9.77
N GLU A 254 -22.52 -18.35 8.95
CA GLU A 254 -23.15 -19.13 7.88
C GLU A 254 -22.25 -19.27 6.63
N ILE A 255 -21.12 -18.55 6.58
CA ILE A 255 -20.13 -18.71 5.51
C ILE A 255 -19.44 -20.08 5.70
N SER A 256 -19.22 -20.82 4.62
CA SER A 256 -18.48 -22.08 4.69
C SER A 256 -17.07 -21.85 5.28
N HIS A 257 -16.62 -22.77 6.14
CA HIS A 257 -15.24 -22.75 6.66
C HIS A 257 -14.19 -23.08 5.59
N ASP A 258 -14.61 -23.66 4.46
CA ASP A 258 -13.74 -23.97 3.32
C ASP A 258 -13.53 -22.78 2.37
N VAL A 259 -14.11 -21.61 2.69
CA VAL A 259 -14.03 -20.39 1.88
C VAL A 259 -13.44 -19.27 2.73
N GLU A 260 -12.29 -18.78 2.29
CA GLU A 260 -11.61 -17.61 2.85
C GLU A 260 -12.26 -16.33 2.32
N THR A 261 -12.49 -15.37 3.21
CA THR A 261 -12.87 -13.98 2.86
C THR A 261 -11.65 -13.14 2.54
N LEU A 262 -11.82 -12.03 1.81
CA LEU A 262 -10.76 -11.05 1.56
C LEU A 262 -10.13 -10.55 2.87
N PHE A 263 -10.94 -10.42 3.94
CA PHE A 263 -10.47 -10.00 5.25
C PHE A 263 -9.53 -11.01 5.88
N GLU A 264 -9.92 -12.29 5.87
CA GLU A 264 -9.06 -13.39 6.35
C GLU A 264 -7.79 -13.51 5.51
N ALA A 265 -7.87 -13.31 4.20
CA ALA A 265 -6.71 -13.32 3.32
C ALA A 265 -5.71 -12.20 3.66
N VAL A 266 -6.20 -10.99 3.96
CA VAL A 266 -5.36 -9.85 4.41
C VAL A 266 -4.78 -10.09 5.81
N ALA A 267 -5.57 -10.66 6.73
CA ALA A 267 -5.07 -11.05 8.04
C ALA A 267 -3.96 -12.11 7.94
N ARG A 268 -4.16 -13.13 7.10
CA ARG A 268 -3.18 -14.19 6.83
C ARG A 268 -1.88 -13.67 6.20
N SER A 269 -1.94 -12.60 5.39
CA SER A 269 -0.73 -12.00 4.82
C SER A 269 0.11 -11.21 5.85
N GLY A 270 -0.38 -11.05 7.08
CA GLY A 270 0.43 -10.59 8.22
C GLY A 270 0.71 -9.09 8.30
N GLY A 271 -0.09 -8.22 7.66
CA GLY A 271 0.27 -6.80 7.57
C GLY A 271 -0.84 -5.78 7.28
N GLY A 272 -2.12 -6.15 7.36
CA GLY A 272 -3.22 -5.22 7.04
C GLY A 272 -4.26 -5.14 8.15
N PHE A 273 -4.72 -3.92 8.43
CA PHE A 273 -5.96 -3.69 9.17
C PHE A 273 -7.12 -3.73 8.17
N THR A 274 -8.18 -4.45 8.53
CA THR A 274 -9.41 -4.45 7.75
C THR A 274 -10.57 -4.03 8.61
N ALA A 275 -11.53 -3.31 8.03
CA ALA A 275 -12.78 -2.98 8.69
C ALA A 275 -13.91 -3.07 7.69
N ALA A 276 -15.07 -3.55 8.15
CA ALA A 276 -16.33 -3.42 7.46
C ALA A 276 -17.30 -2.58 8.30
N VAL A 277 -18.19 -1.86 7.62
CA VAL A 277 -19.23 -1.03 8.28
C VAL A 277 -20.56 -1.36 7.64
N ASN A 278 -21.52 -1.81 8.45
CA ASN A 278 -22.85 -2.24 8.01
C ASN A 278 -22.82 -3.39 6.98
N GLU A 279 -21.82 -4.27 7.07
CA GLU A 279 -21.71 -5.47 6.23
C GLU A 279 -21.74 -6.70 7.15
N PRO A 280 -22.83 -7.48 7.19
CA PRO A 280 -23.02 -8.50 8.23
C PRO A 280 -22.36 -9.86 7.94
N VAL A 281 -21.86 -10.07 6.71
CA VAL A 281 -21.18 -11.31 6.28
C VAL A 281 -19.67 -11.11 6.15
N ASP A 282 -19.08 -10.32 7.04
CA ASP A 282 -17.65 -10.09 7.10
C ASP A 282 -17.00 -10.92 8.22
N ARG A 283 -15.88 -11.57 7.90
CA ARG A 283 -14.98 -12.18 8.90
C ARG A 283 -13.77 -11.28 9.11
N SER A 284 -14.01 -9.98 9.30
CA SER A 284 -12.95 -9.03 9.66
C SER A 284 -12.53 -9.21 11.12
N THR A 285 -11.25 -8.94 11.40
CA THR A 285 -10.61 -9.06 12.73
C THR A 285 -10.20 -7.70 13.26
#